data_AF-A0A2V7S912-F1
#
_entry.id   AF-A0A2V7S912-F1
#
_cell.length_a   1.000
_cell.length_b   1.000
_cell.length_c   1.000
_cell.angle_alpha   90.00
_cell.angle_beta   90.00
_cell.angle_gamma   90.00
#
_symmetry.space_group_name_H-M   'P 1'
#
loop_
_entity.id
_entity.type
_entity.pdbx_description
1 polymer ?
#
loop_
_entity_poly.entity_id
_entity_poly.type
_entity_poly.pdbx_seq_one_letter_code
_entity_poly.pdbx_strand_id
1 'polypeptide(L)'
;GDREVADRFARAAEDRRRALLAAAYDSAGGFFYDVRWRSGERVTDRPTLAAAAALYFGLATAEQGRAVAARLERDFLKPGGFVTTVIASGQQWDAPNGWPPLQWLAIEAVRRYGRADLADAARDRWLTLNRRTYRSTGRMMEKYDVADLNRRAGGGEYPTQDGFGWSNGVALALAAQARTLPQGEGPGRFRQGVRNSPIFGAVAAAPGEPVSPSASIVKRSVLSCWYNAADR
;
A
#
# COMPACT_ATOMS: atom_id res chain seq x y z
N GLY A 1 11.38 -18.14 23.79
CA GLY A 1 11.29 -18.05 22.33
C GLY A 1 11.54 -19.43 21.76
N ASP A 2 10.62 -19.93 20.96
CA ASP A 2 10.68 -21.30 20.39
C ASP A 2 11.51 -21.29 19.10
N ARG A 3 12.71 -21.88 19.15
CA ARG A 3 13.65 -21.88 18.01
C ARG A 3 13.20 -22.80 16.89
N GLU A 4 12.65 -23.97 17.22
CA GLU A 4 12.22 -24.94 16.20
C GLU A 4 11.06 -24.38 15.37
N VAL A 5 10.11 -23.71 16.04
CA VAL A 5 9.01 -23.03 15.37
C VAL A 5 9.53 -21.88 14.49
N ALA A 6 10.49 -21.10 14.97
CA ALA A 6 11.11 -20.02 14.19
C ALA A 6 11.80 -20.56 12.92
N ASP A 7 12.60 -21.62 13.05
CA ASP A 7 13.31 -22.24 11.92
C ASP A 7 12.32 -22.85 10.90
N ARG A 8 11.22 -23.44 11.38
CA ARG A 8 10.15 -23.93 10.51
C ARG A 8 9.51 -22.81 9.69
N PHE A 9 9.17 -21.67 10.32
CA PHE A 9 8.60 -20.54 9.60
C PHE A 9 9.61 -19.88 8.65
N ALA A 10 10.89 -19.82 9.02
CA ALA A 10 11.94 -19.31 8.14
C ALA A 10 12.09 -20.15 6.86
N ARG A 11 12.10 -21.49 6.99
CA ARG A 11 12.12 -22.41 5.83
C ARG A 11 10.89 -22.22 4.95
N ALA A 12 9.69 -22.21 5.55
CA ALA A 12 8.44 -22.02 4.81
C ALA A 12 8.37 -20.68 4.07
N ALA A 13 8.87 -19.59 4.68
CA ALA A 13 8.93 -18.27 4.06
C ALA A 13 9.89 -18.26 2.86
N GLU A 14 11.05 -18.89 2.99
CA GLU A 14 12.04 -18.96 1.92
C GLU A 14 11.57 -19.86 0.77
N ASP A 15 10.93 -20.99 1.06
CA ASP A 15 10.32 -21.87 0.05
C ASP A 15 9.24 -21.12 -0.74
N ARG A 16 8.37 -20.37 -0.05
CA ARG A 16 7.35 -19.52 -0.67
C ARG A 16 7.96 -18.41 -1.51
N ARG A 17 9.03 -17.76 -1.02
CA ARG A 17 9.75 -16.71 -1.76
C ARG A 17 10.30 -17.27 -3.07
N ARG A 18 11.00 -18.42 -3.04
CA ARG A 18 11.53 -19.06 -4.25
C ARG A 18 10.44 -19.44 -5.25
N ALA A 19 9.34 -20.03 -4.78
CA ALA A 19 8.21 -20.40 -5.63
C ALA A 19 7.58 -19.17 -6.31
N LEU A 20 7.34 -18.09 -5.55
CA LEU A 20 6.77 -16.85 -6.10
C LEU A 20 7.70 -16.17 -7.11
N LEU A 21 9.00 -16.09 -6.83
CA LEU A 21 9.96 -15.53 -7.79
C LEU A 21 10.03 -16.34 -9.08
N ALA A 22 10.04 -17.67 -8.99
CA ALA A 22 10.11 -18.55 -10.15
C ALA A 22 8.84 -18.47 -11.02
N ALA A 23 7.66 -18.39 -10.39
CA ALA A 23 6.38 -18.45 -11.08
C ALA A 23 5.87 -17.07 -11.56
N ALA A 24 5.96 -16.03 -10.71
CA ALA A 24 5.27 -14.76 -10.91
C ALA A 24 6.13 -13.65 -11.50
N TYR A 25 7.46 -13.68 -11.28
CA TYR A 25 8.36 -12.66 -11.84
C TYR A 25 8.63 -12.93 -13.31
N ASP A 26 8.36 -11.95 -14.16
CA ASP A 26 8.76 -11.95 -15.56
C ASP A 26 10.05 -11.13 -15.71
N SER A 27 11.16 -11.83 -15.99
CA SER A 27 12.47 -11.19 -16.14
C SER A 27 12.60 -10.33 -17.39
N ALA A 28 11.84 -10.63 -18.45
CA ALA A 28 11.88 -9.84 -19.68
C ALA A 28 11.14 -8.51 -19.50
N GLY A 29 9.96 -8.54 -18.87
CA GLY A 29 9.16 -7.35 -18.58
C GLY A 29 9.48 -6.64 -17.26
N GLY A 30 10.36 -7.21 -16.43
CA GLY A 30 10.80 -6.63 -15.16
C GLY A 30 9.65 -6.43 -14.15
N PHE A 31 8.68 -7.35 -14.09
CA PHE A 31 7.45 -7.16 -13.31
C PHE A 31 6.87 -8.45 -12.74
N PHE A 32 6.05 -8.34 -11.70
CA PHE A 32 5.33 -9.47 -11.11
C PHE A 32 3.90 -9.53 -11.66
N TYR A 33 3.45 -10.74 -11.95
CA TYR A 33 2.09 -11.00 -12.45
C TYR A 33 1.43 -12.14 -11.68
N ASP A 34 0.11 -12.15 -11.67
CA ASP A 34 -0.65 -13.32 -11.23
C ASP A 34 -0.39 -14.50 -12.18
N VAL A 35 -0.50 -15.72 -11.64
CA VAL A 35 -0.25 -16.96 -12.37
C VAL A 35 -1.51 -17.81 -12.35
N ARG A 36 -1.90 -18.32 -13.53
CA ARG A 36 -3.02 -19.26 -13.65
C ARG A 36 -2.61 -20.60 -13.03
N TRP A 37 -3.25 -20.99 -11.93
CA TRP A 37 -2.86 -22.19 -11.17
C TRP A 37 -2.88 -23.50 -11.98
N ARG A 38 -3.74 -23.61 -13.01
CA ARG A 38 -3.83 -24.81 -13.85
C ARG A 38 -2.73 -24.90 -14.91
N SER A 39 -2.42 -23.78 -15.56
CA SER A 39 -1.47 -23.77 -16.69
C SER A 39 -0.06 -23.31 -16.31
N GLY A 40 0.10 -22.67 -15.14
CA GLY A 40 1.35 -22.00 -14.77
C GLY A 40 1.63 -20.73 -15.58
N GLU A 41 0.68 -20.29 -16.42
CA GLU A 41 0.86 -19.13 -17.29
C GLU A 41 0.72 -17.83 -16.50
N ARG A 42 1.68 -16.90 -16.70
CA ARG A 42 1.61 -15.54 -16.17
C ARG A 42 0.56 -14.73 -16.92
N VAL A 43 -0.23 -13.97 -16.18
CA VAL A 43 -1.27 -13.10 -16.71
C VAL A 43 -0.69 -11.72 -17.05
N THR A 44 0.06 -11.63 -18.15
CA THR A 44 0.91 -10.47 -18.48
C THR A 44 0.18 -9.30 -19.14
N ASP A 45 -1.01 -9.55 -19.70
CA ASP A 45 -1.82 -8.59 -20.44
C ASP A 45 -2.64 -7.61 -19.56
N ARG A 46 -2.60 -7.79 -18.23
CA ARG A 46 -3.33 -6.95 -17.25
C ARG A 46 -2.48 -6.68 -16.01
N PRO A 47 -1.42 -5.87 -16.10
CA PRO A 47 -0.58 -5.56 -14.95
C PRO A 47 -1.40 -4.82 -13.88
N THR A 48 -1.18 -5.18 -12.61
CA THR A 48 -1.88 -4.60 -11.46
C THR A 48 -0.88 -4.05 -10.43
N LEU A 49 -1.36 -3.15 -9.57
CA LEU A 49 -0.56 -2.60 -8.47
C LEU A 49 -0.20 -3.66 -7.42
N ALA A 50 -0.83 -4.85 -7.46
CA ALA A 50 -0.52 -5.96 -6.57
C ALA A 50 0.95 -6.43 -6.68
N ALA A 51 1.64 -6.15 -7.80
CA ALA A 51 3.08 -6.39 -7.94
C ALA A 51 3.91 -5.72 -6.83
N ALA A 52 3.43 -4.61 -6.26
CA ALA A 52 4.09 -3.96 -5.13
C ALA A 52 4.14 -4.84 -3.87
N ALA A 53 3.31 -5.88 -3.74
CA ALA A 53 3.30 -6.76 -2.57
C ALA A 53 4.60 -7.57 -2.48
N ALA A 54 5.13 -8.01 -3.63
CA ALA A 54 6.41 -8.70 -3.69
C ALA A 54 7.57 -7.82 -3.17
N LEU A 55 7.46 -6.51 -3.37
CA LEU A 55 8.42 -5.56 -2.84
C LEU A 55 8.16 -5.31 -1.35
N TYR A 56 6.93 -4.96 -0.96
CA TYR A 56 6.57 -4.64 0.43
C TYR A 56 7.03 -5.73 1.41
N PHE A 57 6.79 -7.00 1.07
CA PHE A 57 7.19 -8.15 1.89
C PHE A 57 8.66 -8.58 1.73
N GLY A 58 9.45 -7.86 0.93
CA GLY A 58 10.89 -8.13 0.79
C GLY A 58 11.23 -9.40 -0.01
N LEU A 59 10.34 -9.84 -0.90
CA LEU A 59 10.53 -11.09 -1.67
C LEU A 59 11.52 -10.91 -2.83
N ALA A 60 11.48 -9.74 -3.47
CA ALA A 60 12.26 -9.40 -4.64
C ALA A 60 13.74 -9.15 -4.30
N THR A 61 14.64 -9.44 -5.24
CA THR A 61 16.02 -8.96 -5.15
C THR A 61 16.08 -7.44 -5.32
N ALA A 62 17.21 -6.83 -4.96
CA ALA A 62 17.40 -5.39 -5.12
C ALA A 62 17.19 -4.92 -6.58
N GLU A 63 17.63 -5.72 -7.55
CA GLU A 63 17.46 -5.43 -8.99
C GLU A 63 16.00 -5.56 -9.42
N GLN A 64 15.33 -6.67 -9.07
CA GLN A 64 13.92 -6.90 -9.37
C GLN A 64 13.04 -5.79 -8.77
N GLY A 65 13.31 -5.39 -7.53
CA GLY A 65 12.55 -4.32 -6.88
C GLY A 65 12.75 -2.95 -7.53
N ARG A 66 13.97 -2.63 -8.00
CA ARG A 66 14.20 -1.40 -8.78
C ARG A 66 13.46 -1.42 -10.12
N ALA A 67 13.47 -2.55 -10.83
CA ALA A 67 12.75 -2.71 -12.10
C ALA A 67 11.24 -2.54 -11.91
N VAL A 68 10.67 -3.19 -10.89
CA VAL A 68 9.25 -3.06 -10.55
C VAL A 68 8.91 -1.62 -10.13
N ALA A 69 9.73 -0.98 -9.30
CA ALA A 69 9.49 0.41 -8.88
C ALA A 69 9.49 1.38 -10.07
N ALA A 70 10.41 1.23 -11.02
CA ALA A 70 10.44 2.03 -12.25
C ALA A 70 9.17 1.81 -13.10
N ARG A 71 8.66 0.57 -13.15
CA ARG A 71 7.41 0.26 -13.84
C ARG A 71 6.18 0.82 -13.12
N LEU A 72 6.14 0.78 -11.78
CA LEU A 72 5.09 1.40 -10.97
C LEU A 72 5.03 2.91 -11.18
N GLU A 73 6.18 3.58 -11.21
CA GLU A 73 6.28 5.01 -11.51
C GLU A 73 5.70 5.34 -12.90
N ARG A 74 6.14 4.61 -13.92
CA ARG A 74 5.76 4.88 -15.31
C ARG A 74 4.28 4.60 -15.58
N ASP A 75 3.80 3.44 -15.14
CA ASP A 75 2.50 2.93 -15.58
C ASP A 75 1.37 3.28 -14.58
N PHE A 76 1.69 3.27 -13.28
CA PHE A 76 0.68 3.32 -12.21
C PHE A 76 0.59 4.66 -11.48
N LEU A 77 1.66 5.44 -11.37
CA LEU A 77 1.62 6.70 -10.66
C LEU A 77 0.84 7.76 -11.46
N LYS A 78 -0.23 8.30 -10.88
CA LYS A 78 -1.09 9.35 -11.44
C LYS A 78 -1.00 10.62 -10.59
N PRO A 79 -1.62 11.75 -10.97
CA PRO A 79 -1.55 13.00 -10.20
C PRO A 79 -2.03 12.87 -8.76
N GLY A 80 -2.90 11.90 -8.47
CA GLY A 80 -3.49 11.67 -7.15
C GLY A 80 -2.85 10.55 -6.33
N GLY A 81 -1.90 9.80 -6.88
CA GLY A 81 -1.34 8.59 -6.28
C GLY A 81 -1.33 7.41 -7.28
N PHE A 82 -1.11 6.19 -6.79
CA PHE A 82 -1.09 5.01 -7.65
C PHE A 82 -2.50 4.55 -8.03
N VAL A 83 -2.71 4.20 -9.30
CA VAL A 83 -3.96 3.57 -9.75
C VAL A 83 -3.94 2.07 -9.48
N THR A 84 -5.10 1.43 -9.28
CA THR A 84 -5.18 -0.01 -8.96
C THR A 84 -4.70 -0.91 -10.10
N THR A 85 -5.14 -0.60 -11.32
CA THR A 85 -4.72 -1.26 -12.57
C THR A 85 -4.58 -0.19 -13.66
N VAL A 86 -4.03 -0.57 -14.81
CA VAL A 86 -3.99 0.30 -16.00
C VAL A 86 -5.24 0.18 -16.88
N ILE A 87 -6.26 -0.58 -16.45
CA ILE A 87 -7.46 -0.91 -17.23
C ILE A 87 -8.63 -0.11 -16.69
N ALA A 88 -9.33 0.63 -17.55
CA ALA A 88 -10.54 1.38 -17.19
C ALA A 88 -11.81 0.56 -17.49
N SER A 89 -12.06 -0.47 -16.67
CA SER A 89 -13.18 -1.41 -16.89
C SER A 89 -14.55 -0.91 -16.40
N GLY A 90 -14.57 0.15 -15.58
CA GLY A 90 -15.74 0.59 -14.83
C GLY A 90 -15.96 -0.15 -13.50
N GLN A 91 -15.14 -1.16 -13.19
CA GLN A 91 -15.12 -1.83 -11.89
C GLN A 91 -14.41 -1.00 -10.82
N GLN A 92 -14.66 -1.29 -9.54
CA GLN A 92 -14.13 -0.47 -8.44
C GLN A 92 -12.62 -0.62 -8.24
N TRP A 93 -12.08 -1.82 -8.50
CA TRP A 93 -10.68 -2.19 -8.31
C TRP A 93 -9.87 -2.09 -9.61
N ASP A 94 -10.19 -1.08 -10.42
CA ASP A 94 -9.57 -0.81 -11.71
C ASP A 94 -9.36 0.70 -11.88
N ALA A 95 -8.68 1.11 -12.95
CA ALA A 95 -8.56 2.53 -13.27
C ALA A 95 -9.96 3.18 -13.39
N PRO A 96 -10.14 4.41 -12.89
CA PRO A 96 -9.12 5.35 -12.39
C PRO A 96 -8.91 5.29 -10.86
N ASN A 97 -9.47 4.29 -10.18
CA ASN A 97 -9.56 4.30 -8.72
C ASN A 97 -8.21 3.95 -8.08
N GLY A 98 -7.85 4.72 -7.05
CA GLY A 98 -6.80 4.42 -6.09
C GLY A 98 -7.38 4.13 -4.71
N TRP A 99 -6.80 3.12 -4.04
CA TRP A 99 -7.26 2.66 -2.74
C TRP A 99 -6.19 2.91 -1.67
N PRO A 100 -6.56 3.47 -0.49
CA PRO A 100 -5.64 3.72 0.61
C PRO A 100 -4.68 2.56 0.96
N PRO A 101 -5.13 1.30 1.12
CA PRO A 101 -4.22 0.19 1.43
C PRO A 101 -3.17 -0.05 0.35
N LEU A 102 -3.54 0.11 -0.93
CA LEU A 102 -2.61 -0.07 -2.04
C LEU A 102 -1.63 1.10 -2.15
N GLN A 103 -2.01 2.31 -1.75
CA GLN A 103 -1.07 3.44 -1.66
C GLN A 103 0.01 3.15 -0.64
N TRP A 104 -0.38 2.77 0.58
CA TRP A 104 0.57 2.44 1.64
C TRP A 104 1.54 1.35 1.19
N LEU A 105 0.99 0.26 0.67
CA LEU A 105 1.75 -0.89 0.23
C LEU A 105 2.75 -0.51 -0.88
N ALA A 106 2.33 0.26 -1.89
CA ALA A 106 3.20 0.70 -2.98
C ALA A 106 4.27 1.72 -2.54
N ILE A 107 3.91 2.70 -1.69
CA ILE A 107 4.82 3.72 -1.19
C ILE A 107 5.95 3.09 -0.36
N GLU A 108 5.60 2.22 0.59
CA GLU A 108 6.58 1.53 1.42
C GLU A 108 7.40 0.52 0.60
N ALA A 109 6.77 -0.17 -0.35
CA ALA A 109 7.43 -1.06 -1.28
C ALA A 109 8.54 -0.35 -2.06
N VAL A 110 8.25 0.74 -2.76
CA VAL A 110 9.28 1.41 -3.58
C VAL A 110 10.36 2.06 -2.71
N ARG A 111 10.00 2.56 -1.52
CA ARG A 111 10.98 3.08 -0.55
C ARG A 111 11.97 2.01 -0.11
N ARG A 112 11.51 0.78 0.18
CA ARG A 112 12.34 -0.36 0.57
C ARG A 112 13.44 -0.69 -0.46
N TYR A 113 13.20 -0.42 -1.74
CA TYR A 113 14.15 -0.70 -2.83
C TYR A 113 14.88 0.56 -3.32
N GLY A 114 15.03 1.56 -2.46
CA GLY A 114 15.87 2.73 -2.71
C GLY A 114 15.23 3.83 -3.55
N ARG A 115 13.91 3.76 -3.82
CA ARG A 115 13.15 4.80 -4.52
C ARG A 115 12.37 5.68 -3.53
N ALA A 116 13.10 6.29 -2.61
CA ALA A 116 12.54 7.24 -1.64
C ALA A 116 11.91 8.46 -2.33
N ASP A 117 12.52 8.92 -3.42
CA ASP A 117 12.02 9.98 -4.30
C ASP A 117 10.60 9.69 -4.82
N LEU A 118 10.38 8.48 -5.34
CA LEU A 118 9.08 8.04 -5.83
C LEU A 118 8.07 7.88 -4.70
N ALA A 119 8.51 7.33 -3.56
CA ALA A 119 7.68 7.16 -2.38
C ALA A 119 7.18 8.52 -1.85
N ASP A 120 8.06 9.52 -1.77
CA ASP A 120 7.73 10.87 -1.33
C ASP A 120 6.79 11.57 -2.32
N ALA A 121 7.05 11.48 -3.62
CA ALA A 121 6.16 12.03 -4.64
C ALA A 121 4.75 11.41 -4.59
N ALA A 122 4.65 10.08 -4.47
CA ALA A 122 3.37 9.39 -4.37
C ALA A 122 2.62 9.74 -3.08
N ARG A 123 3.32 9.82 -1.94
CA ARG A 123 2.79 10.26 -0.65
C ARG A 123 2.18 11.66 -0.77
N ASP A 124 2.92 12.61 -1.32
CA ASP A 124 2.50 14.01 -1.34
C ASP A 124 1.30 14.22 -2.27
N ARG A 125 1.26 13.52 -3.41
CA ARG A 125 0.09 13.45 -4.30
C ARG A 125 -1.14 12.92 -3.58
N TRP A 126 -1.00 11.79 -2.91
CA TRP A 126 -2.09 11.14 -2.17
C TRP A 126 -2.62 12.01 -1.02
N LEU A 127 -1.73 12.57 -0.19
CA LEU A 127 -2.13 13.45 0.90
C LEU A 127 -2.78 14.73 0.40
N THR A 128 -2.33 15.27 -0.74
CA THR A 128 -2.95 16.45 -1.36
C THR A 128 -4.38 16.14 -1.81
N LEU A 129 -4.59 15.01 -2.49
CA LEU A 129 -5.92 14.55 -2.90
C LEU A 129 -6.85 14.35 -1.68
N ASN A 130 -6.38 13.65 -0.65
CA ASN A 130 -7.14 13.45 0.59
C ASN A 130 -7.56 14.76 1.24
N ARG A 131 -6.63 15.72 1.41
CA ARG A 131 -6.93 17.03 2.00
C ARG A 131 -7.91 17.82 1.15
N ARG A 132 -7.76 17.79 -0.17
CA ARG A 132 -8.66 18.47 -1.10
C ARG A 132 -10.08 17.93 -0.97
N THR A 133 -10.25 16.61 -1.04
CA THR A 133 -11.55 15.97 -0.86
C THR A 133 -12.14 16.32 0.50
N TYR A 134 -11.37 16.17 1.57
CA TYR A 134 -11.87 16.45 2.92
C TYR A 134 -12.32 17.91 3.06
N ARG A 135 -11.59 18.86 2.49
CA ARG A 135 -12.00 20.28 2.47
C ARG A 135 -13.28 20.54 1.68
N SER A 136 -13.55 19.79 0.62
CA SER A 136 -14.75 20.00 -0.22
C SER A 136 -15.98 19.24 0.26
N THR A 137 -15.80 18.11 0.96
CA THR A 137 -16.91 17.23 1.38
C THR A 137 -17.11 17.16 2.89
N GLY A 138 -16.11 17.56 3.69
CA GLY A 138 -16.07 17.33 5.13
C GLY A 138 -15.79 15.88 5.53
N ARG A 139 -15.47 14.99 4.57
CA ARG A 139 -15.38 13.53 4.78
C ARG A 139 -14.19 12.92 4.07
N MET A 140 -13.64 11.85 4.66
CA MET A 140 -12.70 10.95 3.99
C MET A 140 -13.50 9.85 3.26
N MET A 141 -13.06 9.47 2.06
CA MET A 141 -13.76 8.51 1.20
C MET A 141 -13.09 7.14 1.25
N GLU A 142 -13.83 6.10 0.92
CA GLU A 142 -13.31 4.73 0.77
C GLU A 142 -12.18 4.62 -0.27
N LYS A 143 -12.35 5.30 -1.42
CA LYS A 143 -11.47 5.27 -2.60
C LYS A 143 -11.53 6.61 -3.34
N TYR A 144 -10.53 6.87 -4.18
CA TYR A 144 -10.33 8.17 -4.82
C TYR A 144 -10.04 8.01 -6.32
N ASP A 145 -10.50 8.94 -7.16
CA ASP A 145 -10.04 9.03 -8.55
C ASP A 145 -8.64 9.65 -8.52
N VAL A 146 -7.63 8.85 -8.83
CA VAL A 146 -6.23 9.32 -8.79
C VAL A 146 -5.78 9.91 -10.12
N ALA A 147 -6.57 9.78 -11.18
CA ALA A 147 -6.27 10.31 -12.51
C ALA A 147 -6.84 11.72 -12.70
N ASP A 148 -8.09 11.96 -12.32
CA ASP A 148 -8.75 13.26 -12.35
C ASP A 148 -9.13 13.71 -10.92
N LEU A 149 -8.34 14.65 -10.39
CA LEU A 149 -8.47 15.16 -9.02
C LEU A 149 -9.76 15.97 -8.77
N ASN A 150 -10.50 16.31 -9.82
CA ASN A 150 -11.77 17.03 -9.73
C ASN A 150 -12.97 16.07 -9.67
N ARG A 151 -12.78 14.79 -10.03
CA ARG A 151 -13.85 13.81 -10.12
C ARG A 151 -13.95 12.98 -8.85
N ARG A 152 -15.17 12.60 -8.48
CA ARG A 152 -15.40 11.62 -7.42
C ARG A 152 -15.14 10.21 -7.96
N ALA A 153 -14.50 9.39 -7.14
CA ALA A 153 -14.34 7.97 -7.45
C ALA A 153 -15.71 7.27 -7.53
N GLY A 154 -15.83 6.30 -8.42
CA GLY A 154 -17.08 5.57 -8.65
C GLY A 154 -16.85 4.14 -9.15
N GLY A 155 -17.87 3.57 -9.78
CA GLY A 155 -17.84 2.23 -10.34
C GLY A 155 -18.29 1.12 -9.39
N GLY A 156 -18.54 -0.06 -9.96
CA GLY A 156 -19.00 -1.29 -9.31
C GLY A 156 -20.40 -1.24 -8.68
N GLU A 157 -20.65 -2.17 -7.75
CA GLU A 157 -22.01 -2.58 -7.36
C GLU A 157 -22.74 -1.61 -6.41
N TYR A 158 -22.02 -0.73 -5.71
CA TYR A 158 -22.61 0.13 -4.66
C TYR A 158 -21.98 1.53 -4.59
N PRO A 159 -22.71 2.53 -4.05
CA PRO A 159 -22.18 3.87 -3.82
C PRO A 159 -20.97 3.88 -2.87
N THR A 160 -20.09 4.87 -3.07
CA THR A 160 -18.91 5.09 -2.22
C THR A 160 -19.31 5.35 -0.77
N GLN A 161 -18.58 4.73 0.16
CA GLN A 161 -18.83 4.86 1.60
C GLN A 161 -18.04 6.00 2.24
N ASP A 162 -18.60 6.57 3.30
CA ASP A 162 -18.04 7.69 4.06
C ASP A 162 -17.27 7.23 5.30
N GLY A 163 -16.24 7.98 5.69
CA GLY A 163 -15.57 7.80 6.98
C GLY A 163 -14.90 6.43 7.09
N PHE A 164 -13.90 6.19 6.25
CA PHE A 164 -13.31 4.85 6.11
C PHE A 164 -12.03 4.67 6.93
N GLY A 165 -11.99 3.64 7.78
CA GLY A 165 -10.90 3.38 8.73
C GLY A 165 -9.52 3.29 8.08
N TRP A 166 -9.37 2.58 6.96
CA TRP A 166 -8.08 2.51 6.25
C TRP A 166 -7.65 3.87 5.68
N SER A 167 -8.58 4.77 5.36
CA SER A 167 -8.27 6.02 4.66
C SER A 167 -7.66 6.97 5.67
N ASN A 168 -8.27 7.01 6.84
CA ASN A 168 -7.79 7.75 7.99
C ASN A 168 -6.43 7.21 8.45
N GLY A 169 -6.32 5.89 8.64
CA GLY A 169 -5.08 5.25 9.10
C GLY A 169 -3.90 5.50 8.17
N VAL A 170 -4.08 5.26 6.87
CA VAL A 170 -3.01 5.49 5.87
C VAL A 170 -2.66 6.97 5.75
N ALA A 171 -3.65 7.87 5.73
CA ALA A 171 -3.37 9.30 5.65
C ALA A 171 -2.58 9.81 6.87
N LEU A 172 -2.91 9.34 8.08
CA LEU A 172 -2.19 9.69 9.31
C LEU A 172 -0.77 9.14 9.31
N ALA A 173 -0.58 7.87 8.95
CA ALA A 173 0.74 7.24 8.89
C ALA A 173 1.67 7.96 7.90
N LEU A 174 1.16 8.24 6.70
CA LEU A 174 1.90 8.98 5.67
C LEU A 174 2.17 10.44 6.08
N ALA A 175 1.21 11.12 6.72
CA ALA A 175 1.41 12.47 7.21
C ALA A 175 2.47 12.55 8.32
N ALA A 176 2.57 11.52 9.16
CA ALA A 176 3.62 11.42 10.17
C ALA A 176 5.01 11.31 9.54
N GLN A 177 5.17 10.50 8.49
CA GLN A 177 6.44 10.37 7.74
C GLN A 177 6.90 11.69 7.12
N ALA A 178 5.98 12.51 6.61
CA ALA A 178 6.33 13.81 6.03
C ALA A 178 6.86 14.81 7.08
N ARG A 179 6.50 14.65 8.36
CA ARG A 179 6.98 15.52 9.45
C ARG A 179 8.35 15.11 9.98
N THR A 180 8.72 13.84 9.86
CA THR A 180 10.00 13.31 10.32
C THR A 180 11.14 13.46 9.32
N LEU A 181 10.84 13.75 8.04
CA LEU A 181 11.88 14.15 7.08
C LEU A 181 12.30 15.60 7.37
N PRO A 182 13.55 15.87 7.75
CA PRO A 182 14.01 17.24 7.92
C PRO A 182 13.84 17.97 6.59
N GLN A 183 13.08 19.07 6.62
CA GLN A 183 13.11 20.06 5.56
C GLN A 183 14.57 20.52 5.47
N GLY A 184 15.26 20.26 4.35
CA GLY A 184 16.68 20.57 4.21
C GLY A 184 16.96 22.02 4.61
N GLU A 185 17.80 22.21 5.62
CA GLU A 185 18.27 23.53 6.01
C GLU A 185 19.16 24.09 4.88
N GLY A 186 18.77 25.26 4.36
CA GLY A 186 19.70 26.14 3.64
C GLY A 186 20.82 26.63 4.58
N PRO A 187 21.92 27.18 4.05
CA PRO A 187 23.13 27.41 4.83
C PRO A 187 22.91 28.59 5.78
N GLY A 188 22.98 28.37 7.10
CA GLY A 188 22.76 29.46 8.05
C GLY A 188 22.97 29.16 9.54
N ARG A 189 24.24 29.06 9.95
CA ARG A 189 24.80 29.65 11.20
C ARG A 189 24.39 29.07 12.58
N PHE A 190 25.38 28.46 13.23
CA PHE A 190 25.55 28.18 14.68
C PHE A 190 24.66 28.93 15.70
N ARG A 191 24.07 28.19 16.67
CA ARG A 191 24.47 28.27 18.10
C ARG A 191 23.84 27.18 19.00
N GLN A 192 24.66 26.72 19.94
CA GLN A 192 24.38 25.79 21.06
C GLN A 192 23.20 26.21 21.95
N GLY A 193 22.51 25.21 22.53
CA GLY A 193 21.62 25.42 23.68
C GLY A 193 20.86 24.17 24.10
N VAL A 194 21.50 23.29 24.86
CA VAL A 194 20.86 22.16 25.57
C VAL A 194 19.93 22.69 26.66
N ARG A 195 18.68 22.20 26.73
CA ARG A 195 17.94 21.99 28.00
C ARG A 195 17.00 20.79 27.92
N ASN A 196 17.24 19.83 28.80
CA ASN A 196 16.32 18.77 29.22
C ASN A 196 15.13 19.34 30.00
N SER A 197 13.95 18.74 29.87
CA SER A 197 13.22 18.13 30.99
C SER A 197 11.96 17.38 30.50
N PRO A 198 11.67 16.18 31.04
CA PRO A 198 10.48 15.40 30.73
C PRO A 198 9.33 15.71 31.70
N ILE A 199 8.09 15.56 31.27
CA ILE A 199 6.93 15.50 32.17
C ILE A 199 6.07 14.28 31.81
N PHE A 200 6.00 13.38 32.78
CA PHE A 200 5.04 12.29 32.93
C PHE A 200 3.60 12.80 32.95
N GLY A 201 2.63 11.97 32.54
CA GLY A 201 1.23 12.19 32.89
C GLY A 201 0.23 11.30 32.17
N ALA A 202 -0.09 10.17 32.80
CA ALA A 202 -1.12 9.22 32.40
C ALA A 202 -2.55 9.78 32.57
N VAL A 203 -3.51 9.29 31.78
CA VAL A 203 -4.92 9.12 32.21
C VAL A 203 -5.49 7.86 31.56
N ALA A 204 -6.12 7.04 32.41
CA ALA A 204 -6.74 5.77 32.11
C ALA A 204 -8.24 5.89 31.78
N ALA A 205 -8.69 4.95 30.94
CA ALA A 205 -9.95 4.17 30.91
C ALA A 205 -11.33 4.80 31.20
N ALA A 206 -12.28 4.47 30.32
CA ALA A 206 -13.68 4.15 30.67
C ALA A 206 -14.20 2.99 29.78
N PRO A 207 -15.10 2.11 30.28
CA PRO A 207 -15.46 0.83 29.65
C PRO A 207 -16.75 0.90 28.81
N GLY A 208 -16.88 0.03 27.81
CA GLY A 208 -18.11 -0.16 27.00
C GLY A 208 -18.26 -1.61 26.55
N GLU A 209 -19.50 -2.09 26.58
CA GLU A 209 -20.00 -3.48 26.54
C GLU A 209 -19.60 -4.37 25.34
N PRO A 210 -19.68 -5.71 25.48
CA PRO A 210 -19.26 -6.67 24.45
C PRO A 210 -20.32 -6.82 23.35
N VAL A 211 -19.92 -6.63 22.09
CA VAL A 211 -20.75 -6.95 20.92
C VAL A 211 -20.33 -8.31 20.36
N SER A 212 -21.22 -9.31 20.45
CA SER A 212 -21.07 -10.59 19.76
C SER A 212 -21.19 -10.42 18.24
N PRO A 213 -20.24 -10.90 17.42
CA PRO A 213 -20.35 -10.78 15.97
C PRO A 213 -21.28 -11.87 15.40
N SER A 214 -22.32 -11.42 14.70
CA SER A 214 -23.19 -12.26 13.87
C SER A 214 -22.44 -12.77 12.64
N ALA A 215 -22.43 -14.09 12.46
CA ALA A 215 -21.86 -14.75 11.29
C ALA A 215 -22.81 -14.61 10.09
N SER A 216 -22.51 -13.71 9.17
CA SER A 216 -22.82 -13.89 7.74
C SER A 216 -22.09 -12.84 6.90
N ILE A 217 -21.70 -13.25 5.68
CA ILE A 217 -21.05 -12.48 4.61
C ILE A 217 -19.51 -12.50 4.68
N VAL A 218 -18.93 -13.67 4.39
CA VAL A 218 -17.59 -13.78 3.82
C VAL A 218 -17.73 -13.72 2.29
N LYS A 219 -17.62 -12.53 1.71
CA LYS A 219 -17.43 -12.37 0.25
C LYS A 219 -15.94 -12.15 -0.03
N ARG A 220 -15.42 -12.94 -0.96
CA ARG A 220 -13.99 -13.06 -1.33
C ARG A 220 -13.43 -11.73 -1.81
N SER A 221 -12.70 -11.04 -0.94
CA SER A 221 -11.79 -9.94 -1.30
C SER A 221 -10.60 -10.50 -2.10
N VAL A 222 -10.03 -9.70 -2.99
CA VAL A 222 -8.84 -9.99 -3.83
C VAL A 222 -7.61 -10.38 -2.98
N LEU A 223 -7.61 -10.09 -1.68
CA LEU A 223 -6.63 -10.62 -0.71
C LEU A 223 -6.72 -12.14 -0.50
N SER A 224 -7.84 -12.78 -0.85
CA SER A 224 -8.06 -14.24 -0.66
C SER A 224 -7.22 -15.12 -1.57
N CYS A 225 -6.62 -14.58 -2.64
CA CYS A 225 -5.69 -15.32 -3.49
C CYS A 225 -4.27 -15.42 -2.90
N TRP A 226 -3.97 -14.72 -1.80
CA TRP A 226 -2.63 -14.70 -1.20
C TRP A 226 -2.49 -15.56 0.06
N TYR A 227 -3.60 -16.09 0.59
CA TYR A 227 -3.60 -16.82 1.87
C TYR A 227 -3.73 -18.36 1.75
N ASN A 228 -4.01 -18.91 0.56
CA ASN A 228 -4.27 -20.35 0.37
C ASN A 228 -3.12 -21.12 -0.29
N ALA A 229 -1.90 -20.97 0.25
CA ALA A 229 -0.76 -21.83 -0.09
C ALA A 229 0.01 -22.27 1.17
N ALA A 230 -0.71 -22.51 2.27
CA ALA A 230 -0.14 -22.91 3.55
C ALA A 230 -0.81 -24.12 4.22
N ASP A 231 -1.77 -24.77 3.57
CA ASP A 231 -2.30 -26.07 4.00
C ASP A 231 -2.18 -27.05 2.84
N ARG A 232 -0.98 -27.62 2.66
CA ARG A 232 -0.68 -29.03 2.38
C ARG A 232 0.80 -29.29 2.66
#